data_AF-A0A956EEX5-F1
#
_entry.id   AF-A0A956EEX5-F1
#
_cell.length_a   1.000
_cell.length_b   1.000
_cell.length_c   1.000
_cell.angle_alpha   90.00
_cell.angle_beta   90.00
_cell.angle_gamma   90.00
#
_symmetry.space_group_name_H-M   'P 1'
#
loop_
_entity.id
_entity.type
_entity.pdbx_description
1 polymer ?
#
loop_
_entity_poly.entity_id
_entity_poly.type
_entity_poly.pdbx_seq_one_letter_code
_entity_poly.pdbx_strand_id
1 'polypeptide(L)'
;RDPSSGKLVKYSERFEYDPVRQIQLCWMQFQPVDGSEPWAVPLTHRQFFPQEMEALLHYAGFRGIEFSADFEHAPLTVDSDWVVVSCRAPQRRRARAAKKVDERRR
;
A
#
# COMPACT_ATOMS: atom_id res chain seq x y z
N ARG A 1 2.47 12.80 -22.49
CA ARG A 1 1.88 14.13 -22.22
C ARG A 1 1.52 14.15 -20.75
N ASP A 2 1.84 15.23 -20.05
CA ASP A 2 1.40 15.42 -18.67
C ASP A 2 -0.15 15.50 -18.64
N PRO A 3 -0.83 14.69 -17.82
CA PRO A 3 -2.29 14.63 -17.81
C PRO A 3 -2.95 15.90 -17.24
N SER A 4 -2.27 16.65 -16.38
CA SER A 4 -2.83 17.84 -15.74
C SER A 4 -2.77 19.09 -16.64
N SER A 5 -1.64 19.28 -17.33
CA SER A 5 -1.33 20.46 -18.12
C SER A 5 -1.40 20.23 -19.63
N GLY A 6 -1.50 18.97 -20.08
CA GLY A 6 -1.50 18.59 -21.50
C GLY A 6 -0.13 18.74 -22.19
N LYS A 7 0.89 19.24 -21.48
CA LYS A 7 2.23 19.53 -22.04
C LYS A 7 2.98 18.25 -22.39
N LEU A 8 3.87 18.35 -23.38
CA LEU A 8 4.82 17.28 -23.67
C LEU A 8 6.03 17.43 -22.76
N VAL A 9 6.32 16.37 -22.02
CA VAL A 9 7.41 16.31 -21.04
C VAL A 9 8.23 15.06 -21.29
N LYS A 10 9.55 15.17 -21.16
CA LYS A 10 10.44 14.02 -20.96
C LYS A 10 10.36 13.62 -19.49
N TYR A 11 10.40 12.32 -19.26
CA TYR A 11 10.23 11.72 -17.94
C TYR A 11 11.44 10.86 -17.60
N SER A 12 11.95 10.99 -16.38
CA SER A 12 12.96 10.10 -15.82
C SER A 12 12.73 9.90 -14.33
N GLU A 13 13.12 8.73 -13.84
CA GLU A 13 13.02 8.36 -12.43
C GLU A 13 14.41 8.10 -11.85
N ARG A 14 14.58 8.45 -10.59
CA ARG A 14 15.76 8.10 -9.80
C ARG A 14 15.32 7.49 -8.48
N PHE A 15 15.87 6.32 -8.17
CA PHE A 15 15.51 5.56 -6.98
C PHE A 15 16.67 5.52 -5.99
N GLU A 16 16.37 5.71 -4.72
CA GLU A 16 17.27 5.49 -3.60
C GLU A 16 16.57 4.62 -2.57
N TYR A 17 17.20 3.52 -2.16
CA TYR A 17 16.65 2.62 -1.16
C TYR A 17 17.50 2.64 0.12
N ASP A 18 16.86 2.96 1.24
CA ASP A 18 17.41 2.80 2.57
C ASP A 18 16.94 1.46 3.15
N PRO A 19 17.80 0.42 3.20
CA PRO A 19 17.41 -0.90 3.67
C PRO A 19 17.18 -0.97 5.18
N VAL A 20 17.78 -0.07 5.97
CA VAL A 20 17.62 -0.05 7.43
C VAL A 20 16.24 0.50 7.80
N ARG A 21 15.77 1.51 7.06
CA ARG A 21 14.44 2.11 7.26
C ARG A 21 13.35 1.45 6.42
N GLN A 22 13.72 0.64 5.43
CA GLN A 22 12.86 0.08 4.39
C GLN A 22 12.06 1.17 3.67
N ILE A 23 12.76 2.24 3.28
CA ILE A 23 12.16 3.38 2.57
C ILE A 23 12.81 3.48 1.21
N GLN A 24 11.99 3.51 0.16
CA GLN A 24 12.41 3.83 -1.20
C GLN A 24 11.96 5.25 -1.53
N LEU A 25 12.91 6.12 -1.84
CA LEU A 25 12.64 7.44 -2.36
C LEU A 25 12.68 7.37 -3.89
N CYS A 26 11.57 7.73 -4.53
CA CYS A 26 11.47 7.93 -5.97
C CYS A 26 11.46 9.42 -6.28
N TRP A 27 12.39 9.87 -7.11
CA TRP A 27 12.38 11.20 -7.68
C TRP A 27 11.84 11.12 -9.11
N MET A 28 10.61 11.57 -9.31
CA MET A 28 10.00 11.70 -10.62
C MET A 28 10.40 13.05 -11.22
N GLN A 29 11.22 13.04 -12.27
CA GLN A 29 11.75 14.26 -12.90
C GLN A 29 11.06 14.50 -14.24
N PHE A 30 10.65 15.75 -14.45
CA PHE A 30 9.91 16.18 -15.63
C PHE A 30 10.65 17.34 -16.31
N GLN A 31 10.91 17.17 -17.60
CA GLN A 31 11.55 18.19 -18.44
C GLN A 31 10.61 18.56 -19.60
N PRO A 32 9.98 19.74 -19.56
CA PRO A 32 9.15 20.21 -20.66
C PRO A 32 9.90 20.33 -21.98
N VAL A 33 9.27 19.89 -23.07
CA VAL A 33 9.86 19.99 -24.42
C VAL A 33 9.81 21.43 -24.95
N ASP A 34 8.90 22.25 -24.44
CA ASP A 34 8.77 23.68 -24.77
C ASP A 34 9.85 24.56 -24.10
N GLY A 35 10.74 23.98 -23.29
CA GLY A 35 11.80 24.70 -22.57
C GLY A 35 11.32 25.41 -21.31
N SER A 36 10.07 25.21 -20.87
CA SER A 36 9.62 25.70 -19.57
C SER A 36 10.33 24.99 -18.41
N GLU A 37 10.28 25.61 -17.22
CA GLU A 37 11.04 25.18 -16.04
C GLU A 37 10.80 23.70 -15.71
N PRO A 38 11.87 22.89 -15.56
CA PRO A 38 11.73 21.50 -15.13
C PRO A 38 11.28 21.43 -13.67
N TRP A 39 10.62 20.34 -13.32
CA TRP A 39 10.23 20.09 -11.93
C TRP A 39 10.47 18.64 -11.54
N ALA A 40 10.51 18.41 -10.23
CA ALA A 40 10.61 17.08 -9.66
C ALA A 40 9.54 16.87 -8.59
N VAL A 41 8.99 15.67 -8.55
CA VAL A 41 8.04 15.23 -7.52
C VAL A 41 8.71 14.11 -6.71
N PRO A 42 9.06 14.35 -5.44
CA PRO A 42 9.54 13.30 -4.56
C PRO A 42 8.37 12.45 -4.06
N LEU A 43 8.55 11.13 -4.10
CA LEU A 43 7.58 10.17 -3.57
C LEU A 43 8.30 9.16 -2.67
N THR A 44 7.84 9.05 -1.43
CA THR A 44 8.43 8.18 -0.42
C THR A 44 7.57 6.93 -0.27
N HIS A 45 8.11 5.77 -0.64
CA HIS A 45 7.46 4.48 -0.46
C HIS A 45 8.06 3.76 0.75
N ARG A 46 7.20 3.21 1.60
CA ARG A 46 7.63 2.25 2.62
C ARG A 46 7.50 0.84 2.05
N GLN A 47 8.61 0.12 2.02
CA GLN A 47 8.66 -1.27 1.62
C GLN A 47 8.48 -2.16 2.84
N PHE A 48 7.85 -3.32 2.66
CA PHE A 48 7.69 -4.32 3.70
C PHE A 48 8.01 -5.68 3.11
N PHE A 49 8.70 -6.53 3.87
CA PHE A 49 8.77 -7.95 3.55
C PHE A 49 7.38 -8.60 3.75
N PRO A 50 7.06 -9.66 3.00
CA PRO A 50 5.77 -10.35 3.14
C PRO A 50 5.45 -10.77 4.59
N GLN A 51 6.44 -11.29 5.32
CA GLN A 51 6.29 -11.72 6.71
C GLN A 51 6.04 -10.54 7.67
N GLU A 52 6.61 -9.37 7.39
CA GLU A 52 6.35 -8.16 8.19
C GLU A 52 4.92 -7.66 7.97
N MET A 53 4.47 -7.66 6.71
CA MET A 53 3.09 -7.32 6.37
C MET A 53 2.10 -8.29 7.01
N GLU A 54 2.41 -9.59 7.00
CA GLU A 54 1.61 -10.63 7.66
C GLU A 54 1.47 -10.35 9.15
N ALA A 55 2.58 -10.08 9.84
CA ALA A 55 2.59 -9.76 11.26
C ALA A 55 1.77 -8.51 11.56
N LEU A 56 1.95 -7.43 10.80
CA LEU A 56 1.20 -6.18 10.97
C LEU A 56 -0.31 -6.39 10.82
N LEU A 57 -0.73 -7.12 9.79
CA LEU A 57 -2.14 -7.44 9.55
C LEU A 57 -2.71 -8.34 10.65
N HIS A 58 -1.95 -9.34 11.08
CA HIS A 58 -2.35 -10.22 12.18
C HIS A 58 -2.56 -9.43 13.48
N TYR A 59 -1.62 -8.56 13.85
CA TYR A 59 -1.75 -7.73 15.05
C TYR A 59 -2.86 -6.67 14.92
N ALA A 60 -3.16 -6.22 13.70
CA ALA A 60 -4.34 -5.40 13.42
C ALA A 60 -5.67 -6.18 13.47
N GLY A 61 -5.63 -7.49 13.68
CA GLY A 61 -6.80 -8.36 13.88
C GLY A 61 -7.41 -8.93 12.60
N PHE A 62 -6.75 -8.75 11.45
CA PHE A 62 -7.12 -9.44 10.21
C PHE A 62 -6.82 -10.94 10.34
N ARG A 63 -7.56 -11.77 9.59
CA ARG A 63 -7.45 -13.24 9.65
C ARG A 63 -7.47 -13.84 8.25
N GLY A 64 -6.94 -15.06 8.13
CA GLY A 64 -6.84 -15.76 6.84
C GLY A 64 -6.04 -14.92 5.86
N ILE A 65 -4.84 -14.50 6.27
CA ILE A 65 -3.96 -13.67 5.46
C ILE A 65 -3.29 -14.58 4.45
N GLU A 66 -3.48 -14.28 3.17
CA GLU A 66 -2.91 -15.02 2.06
C GLU A 66 -2.23 -14.04 1.11
N PHE A 67 -1.07 -14.44 0.59
CA PHE A 67 -0.29 -13.68 -0.38
C PHE A 67 -0.30 -14.41 -1.72
N SER A 68 -0.52 -13.67 -2.81
CA SER A 68 -0.48 -14.21 -4.16
C SER A 68 0.18 -13.25 -5.14
N ALA A 69 0.81 -13.81 -6.17
CA ALA A 69 1.49 -13.05 -7.21
C ALA A 69 0.53 -12.53 -8.27
N ASP A 70 0.84 -11.34 -8.80
CA ASP A 70 0.46 -10.85 -10.14
C ASP A 70 -1.04 -10.90 -10.47
N PHE A 71 -1.90 -10.85 -9.43
CA PHE A 71 -3.36 -10.98 -9.55
C PHE A 71 -3.85 -12.32 -10.14
N GLU A 72 -2.98 -13.33 -10.20
CA GLU A 72 -3.31 -14.65 -10.76
C GLU A 72 -3.60 -15.71 -9.69
N HIS A 73 -3.66 -15.31 -8.41
CA HIS A 73 -3.74 -16.23 -7.27
C HIS A 73 -2.60 -17.28 -7.23
N ALA A 74 -1.47 -16.99 -7.90
CA ALA A 74 -0.30 -17.85 -7.94
C ALA A 74 0.59 -17.68 -6.69
N PRO A 75 1.42 -18.68 -6.33
CA PRO A 75 2.43 -18.53 -5.30
C PRO A 75 3.43 -17.40 -5.61
N LEU A 76 3.92 -16.72 -4.57
CA LEU A 76 4.97 -15.70 -4.73
C LEU A 76 6.30 -16.33 -5.19
N THR A 77 6.95 -15.67 -6.12
CA THR A 77 8.33 -15.99 -6.54
C THR A 77 9.22 -14.75 -6.37
N VAL A 78 10.52 -14.90 -6.60
CA VAL A 78 11.48 -13.79 -6.58
C VAL A 78 11.29 -12.81 -7.74
N ASP A 79 10.60 -13.25 -8.80
CA ASP A 79 10.37 -12.48 -10.03
C ASP A 79 8.94 -11.93 -10.11
N SER A 80 8.14 -12.08 -9.05
CA SER A 80 6.78 -11.51 -9.01
C SER A 80 6.83 -9.99 -8.97
N ASP A 81 6.14 -9.34 -9.89
CA ASP A 81 6.07 -7.88 -9.98
C ASP A 81 5.12 -7.31 -8.91
N TRP A 82 4.05 -8.05 -8.58
CA TRP A 82 3.02 -7.62 -7.66
C TRP A 82 2.74 -8.66 -6.58
N VAL A 83 2.58 -8.15 -5.35
CA VAL A 83 2.07 -8.93 -4.21
C VAL A 83 0.65 -8.48 -3.91
N VAL A 84 -0.29 -9.41 -4.04
CA VAL A 84 -1.69 -9.22 -3.65
C VAL A 84 -1.91 -9.89 -2.31
N VAL A 85 -2.40 -9.10 -1.34
CA VAL A 85 -2.73 -9.60 0.00
C VAL A 85 -4.24 -9.69 0.14
N SER A 86 -4.74 -10.89 0.41
CA SER A 86 -6.15 -11.13 0.71
C SER A 86 -6.31 -11.48 2.18
N CYS A 87 -7.33 -10.93 2.83
CA CYS A 87 -7.60 -11.21 4.24
C CYS A 87 -9.05 -10.88 4.61
N ARG A 88 -9.52 -11.48 5.70
CA ARG A 88 -10.80 -11.13 6.32
C ARG A 88 -10.59 -10.01 7.33
N ALA A 89 -11.42 -8.98 7.22
CA ALA A 89 -11.43 -7.87 8.18
C ALA A 89 -11.66 -8.39 9.61
N PRO A 90 -11.08 -7.73 10.62
CA PRO A 90 -11.37 -8.03 12.01
C PRO A 90 -12.87 -8.02 12.26
N GLN A 91 -13.38 -9.08 12.87
CA GLN A 91 -14.75 -9.12 13.34
C GLN A 91 -14.86 -8.04 14.42
N ARG A 92 -15.42 -6.86 14.07
CA ARG A 92 -15.85 -5.90 15.08
C ARG A 92 -16.73 -6.68 16.04
N ARG A 93 -16.31 -6.84 17.31
CA ARG A 93 -17.24 -7.27 18.35
C ARG A 93 -18.36 -6.26 18.27
N ARG A 94 -19.51 -6.64 17.69
CA ARG A 94 -20.76 -5.88 17.87
C ARG A 94 -20.81 -5.67 19.36
N ALA A 95 -20.69 -4.41 19.81
CA ALA A 95 -20.84 -4.08 21.21
C ALA A 95 -22.09 -4.83 21.63
N ARG A 96 -21.91 -5.80 22.52
CA ARG A 96 -22.99 -6.65 23.00
C ARG A 96 -24.02 -5.63 23.45
N ALA A 97 -25.14 -5.53 22.74
CA ALA A 97 -26.23 -4.65 23.13
C ALA A 97 -26.69 -5.22 24.46
N ALA A 98 -26.08 -4.73 25.54
CA ALA A 98 -26.43 -4.97 26.90
C ALA A 98 -27.71 -4.16 27.16
N LYS A 99 -28.78 -4.55 26.49
CA LYS A 99 -30.11 -4.52 27.08
C LYS A 99 -30.46 -5.96 27.41
N LYS A 100 -29.77 -6.49 28.43
CA LYS A 100 -30.41 -7.49 29.28
C LYS A 100 -31.54 -6.74 29.96
N VAL A 101 -32.76 -6.94 29.45
CA VAL A 101 -33.92 -7.29 30.28
C VAL A 101 -34.00 -6.44 31.55
N ASP A 102 -34.43 -5.18 31.40
CA ASP A 102 -35.02 -4.40 32.49
C ASP A 102 -36.47 -4.88 32.72
N GLU A 103 -36.61 -6.20 32.94
CA GLU A 103 -37.90 -6.90 33.03
C GLU A 103 -38.11 -7.52 34.42
N ARG A 104 -37.24 -7.20 35.40
CA ARG A 104 -37.39 -7.65 36.79
C ARG A 104 -36.82 -6.64 37.77
N ARG A 105 -37.51 -5.52 37.99
CA ARG A 105 -37.65 -4.79 39.28
C ARG A 105 -38.18 -3.36 39.04
N ARG A 106 -39.49 -3.21 39.06
CA ARG A 106 -40.24 -2.44 40.07
C ARG A 106 -41.72 -2.40 39.71
#